data_AF-A0AA43FKW9-F1
#
_entry.id   AF-A0AA43FKW9-F1
#
_cell.length_a   1.000
_cell.length_b   1.000
_cell.length_c   1.000
_cell.angle_alpha   90.00
_cell.angle_beta   90.00
_cell.angle_gamma   90.00
#
_symmetry.space_group_name_H-M   'P 1'
#
loop_
_entity.id
_entity.type
_entity.pdbx_description
1 polymer ?
#
loop_
_entity_poly.entity_id
_entity_poly.type
_entity_poly.pdbx_seq_one_letter_code
_entity_poly.pdbx_strand_id
1 'polypeptide(L)'
;MRANLSWILLVAMAAQLHGASPASGYGYAEAEDPAVAIFRDGVTSARKGDFAQATIKAKEALALIADHKHNGASLAPRIDEAAKSKNAPAMAEILANVVYLSLKEKLEVNISTSLKDFNQCKARLFLARKNYLDVLDGNLKKNKPEDSLAIIKGFDEALAALGNPGLFGIGRKPADLARFTQTARKIEATIEGFYTRFVQQ
;
A
#
# COMPACT_ATOMS: atom_id res chain seq x y z
N MET A 1 -31.16 42.36 63.36
CA MET A 1 -32.03 41.82 62.30
C MET A 1 -31.21 41.70 61.03
N ARG A 2 -31.28 40.53 60.39
CA ARG A 2 -30.31 40.03 59.41
C ARG A 2 -30.54 40.64 58.02
N ALA A 3 -29.42 40.98 57.38
CA ALA A 3 -29.31 41.44 56.01
C ALA A 3 -29.41 40.28 54.99
N ASN A 4 -29.91 40.63 53.80
CA ASN A 4 -29.60 40.13 52.46
C ASN A 4 -29.58 38.62 52.21
N LEU A 5 -30.33 38.17 51.19
CA LEU A 5 -29.76 37.22 50.24
C LEU A 5 -30.38 37.37 48.85
N SER A 6 -29.46 37.62 47.91
CA SER A 6 -29.62 37.80 46.48
C SER A 6 -30.03 36.50 45.79
N TRP A 7 -30.98 36.57 44.86
CA TRP A 7 -31.30 35.48 43.93
C TRP A 7 -30.39 35.60 42.70
N ILE A 8 -29.21 34.98 42.74
CA ILE A 8 -28.42 34.72 41.54
C ILE A 8 -28.80 33.32 41.05
N LEU A 9 -29.51 33.28 39.93
CA LEU A 9 -29.72 32.07 39.14
C LEU A 9 -28.39 31.59 38.58
N LEU A 10 -27.89 30.48 39.12
CA LEU A 10 -26.84 29.64 38.56
C LEU A 10 -27.40 28.94 37.32
N VAL A 11 -27.08 29.45 36.13
CA VAL A 11 -27.17 28.67 34.90
C VAL A 11 -25.88 27.85 34.81
N ALA A 12 -25.97 26.59 35.19
CA ALA A 12 -24.92 25.61 34.94
C ALA A 12 -24.82 25.36 33.43
N MET A 13 -23.88 26.02 32.78
CA MET A 13 -23.53 25.78 31.38
C MET A 13 -22.78 24.45 31.31
N ALA A 14 -23.52 23.38 31.03
CA ALA A 14 -22.96 22.06 30.79
C ALA A 14 -22.00 22.11 29.60
N ALA A 15 -20.81 21.58 29.83
CA ALA A 15 -19.72 21.49 28.87
C ALA A 15 -20.15 20.72 27.62
N GLN A 16 -20.40 21.44 26.53
CA GLN A 16 -20.28 20.89 25.20
C GLN A 16 -18.82 21.00 24.76
N LEU A 17 -18.01 20.07 25.24
CA LEU A 17 -16.77 19.70 24.56
C LEU A 17 -17.17 19.07 23.22
N HIS A 18 -17.44 19.92 22.23
CA HIS A 18 -17.33 19.52 20.84
C HIS A 18 -15.86 19.14 20.65
N GLY A 19 -15.60 17.83 20.62
CA GLY A 19 -14.30 17.31 20.23
C GLY A 19 -13.93 17.97 18.91
N ALA A 20 -12.86 18.76 18.96
CA ALA A 20 -12.19 19.20 17.76
C ALA A 20 -11.78 17.93 17.02
N SER A 21 -12.50 17.58 15.96
CA SER A 21 -11.96 16.70 14.94
C SER A 21 -10.62 17.29 14.56
N PRO A 22 -9.49 16.55 14.68
CA PRO A 22 -8.25 17.05 14.13
C PRO A 22 -8.52 17.21 12.64
N ALA A 23 -8.58 18.47 12.19
CA ALA A 23 -8.37 18.78 10.80
C ALA A 23 -6.97 18.26 10.51
N SER A 24 -6.89 17.05 9.95
CA SER A 24 -5.66 16.49 9.41
C SER A 24 -5.21 17.47 8.35
N GLY A 25 -4.33 18.40 8.74
CA GLY A 25 -3.55 19.16 7.79
C GLY A 25 -2.93 18.13 6.86
N TYR A 26 -3.16 18.29 5.55
CA TYR A 26 -2.49 17.55 4.49
C TYR A 26 -0.99 17.87 4.56
N GLY A 27 -0.34 17.33 5.59
CA GLY A 27 1.10 17.21 5.67
C GLY A 27 1.47 16.15 4.66
N TYR A 28 2.30 16.53 3.70
CA TYR A 28 2.98 15.67 2.73
C TYR A 28 3.96 14.68 3.42
N ALA A 29 3.54 14.02 4.51
CA ALA A 29 4.07 12.71 4.78
C ALA A 29 3.58 11.84 3.61
N GLU A 30 4.48 11.44 2.71
CA GLU A 30 4.15 10.47 1.66
C GLU A 30 3.39 9.32 2.32
N ALA A 31 2.13 9.12 1.93
CA ALA A 31 1.32 8.05 2.49
C ALA A 31 2.07 6.72 2.27
N GLU A 32 2.45 6.06 3.36
CA GLU A 32 2.99 4.71 3.33
C GLU A 32 1.83 3.74 3.07
N ASP A 33 2.02 2.77 2.17
CA ASP A 33 1.06 1.69 1.99
C ASP A 33 1.05 0.82 3.26
N PRO A 34 -0.12 0.55 3.87
CA PRO A 34 -0.20 -0.31 5.05
C PRO A 34 0.48 -1.67 4.88
N ALA A 35 0.50 -2.23 3.66
CA ALA A 35 1.18 -3.50 3.37
C ALA A 35 2.69 -3.41 3.64
N VAL A 36 3.33 -2.27 3.33
CA VAL A 36 4.76 -2.03 3.55
C VAL A 36 5.07 -1.91 5.05
N ALA A 37 4.22 -1.21 5.79
CA ALA A 37 4.34 -1.10 7.25
C ALA A 37 4.24 -2.48 7.92
N ILE A 38 3.23 -3.26 7.54
CA ILE A 38 3.02 -4.62 8.06
C ILE A 38 4.18 -5.55 7.69
N PHE A 39 4.70 -5.45 6.45
CA PHE A 39 5.88 -6.19 6.01
C PHE A 39 7.08 -5.89 6.92
N ARG A 40 7.40 -4.60 7.13
CA ARG A 40 8.53 -4.18 7.97
C ARG A 40 8.42 -4.76 9.38
N ASP A 41 7.25 -4.63 10.00
CA ASP A 41 7.03 -5.09 11.36
C ASP A 41 7.11 -6.62 11.46
N GLY A 42 6.43 -7.34 10.56
CA GLY A 42 6.43 -8.80 10.52
C GLY A 42 7.81 -9.41 10.28
N VAL A 43 8.58 -8.85 9.33
CA VAL A 43 9.96 -9.27 9.06
C VAL A 43 10.87 -8.97 10.25
N THR A 44 10.70 -7.82 10.90
CA THR A 44 11.48 -7.46 12.09
C THR A 44 11.20 -8.43 13.23
N SER A 45 9.94 -8.77 13.50
CA SER A 45 9.58 -9.78 14.50
C SER A 45 10.16 -11.16 14.18
N ALA A 46 10.02 -11.63 12.93
CA ALA A 46 10.58 -12.92 12.51
C ALA A 46 12.11 -12.99 12.68
N ARG A 47 12.82 -11.91 12.33
CA ARG A 47 14.29 -11.81 12.51
C ARG A 47 14.71 -11.82 13.98
N LYS A 48 13.87 -11.31 14.89
CA LYS A 48 14.08 -11.37 16.34
C LYS A 48 13.68 -12.72 16.95
N GLY A 49 13.15 -13.65 16.15
CA GLY A 49 12.65 -14.94 16.61
C GLY A 49 11.23 -14.92 17.18
N ASP A 50 10.55 -13.77 17.13
CA ASP A 50 9.17 -13.61 17.58
C ASP A 50 8.19 -14.00 16.46
N PHE A 51 8.06 -15.31 16.22
CA PHE A 51 7.16 -15.85 15.20
C PHE A 51 5.68 -15.72 15.57
N ALA A 52 5.35 -15.52 16.85
CA ALA A 52 3.98 -15.23 17.26
C ALA A 52 3.56 -13.86 16.71
N GLN A 53 4.35 -12.81 16.97
CA GLN A 53 4.07 -11.48 16.43
C GLN A 53 4.18 -11.43 14.91
N ALA A 54 5.16 -12.15 14.31
CA ALA A 54 5.27 -12.22 12.86
C ALA A 54 4.02 -12.85 12.20
N THR A 55 3.45 -13.88 12.83
CA THR A 55 2.21 -14.53 12.36
C THR A 55 1.01 -13.58 12.46
N ILE A 56 0.91 -12.81 13.54
CA ILE A 56 -0.13 -11.77 13.69
C ILE A 56 -0.03 -10.76 12.54
N LYS A 57 1.18 -10.24 12.28
CA LYS A 57 1.41 -9.32 11.15
C LYS A 57 1.11 -9.94 9.80
N ALA A 58 1.48 -11.19 9.57
CA ALA A 58 1.16 -11.86 8.32
C ALA A 58 -0.35 -12.06 8.11
N LYS A 59 -1.11 -12.32 9.18
CA LYS A 59 -2.59 -12.39 9.11
C LYS A 59 -3.23 -11.02 8.90
N GLU A 60 -2.72 -9.96 9.54
CA GLU A 60 -3.12 -8.58 9.25
C GLU A 60 -2.87 -8.24 7.77
N ALA A 61 -1.74 -8.68 7.20
CA ALA A 61 -1.41 -8.48 5.80
C ALA A 61 -2.42 -9.16 4.86
N LEU A 62 -2.83 -10.40 5.16
CA LEU A 62 -3.86 -11.10 4.37
C LEU A 62 -5.23 -10.43 4.49
N ALA A 63 -5.61 -9.97 5.68
CA ALA A 63 -6.86 -9.27 5.89
C ALA A 63 -6.92 -7.96 5.07
N LEU A 64 -5.79 -7.25 4.93
CA LEU A 64 -5.69 -6.03 4.14
C LEU A 64 -6.05 -6.24 2.67
N ILE A 65 -5.76 -7.43 2.12
CA ILE A 65 -5.97 -7.75 0.70
C ILE A 65 -7.15 -8.71 0.48
N ALA A 66 -7.93 -9.04 1.51
CA ALA A 66 -8.94 -10.10 1.44
C ALA A 66 -10.02 -9.85 0.37
N ASP A 67 -10.37 -8.58 0.15
CA ASP A 67 -11.38 -8.15 -0.83
C ASP A 67 -10.78 -7.81 -2.21
N HIS A 68 -9.46 -7.93 -2.37
CA HIS A 68 -8.82 -7.72 -3.66
C HIS A 68 -9.12 -8.87 -4.61
N LYS A 69 -9.00 -8.61 -5.91
CA LYS A 69 -9.14 -9.67 -6.93
C LYS A 69 -8.14 -10.80 -6.72
N HIS A 70 -6.94 -10.46 -6.24
CA HIS A 70 -5.92 -11.42 -5.82
C HIS A 70 -5.78 -11.38 -4.29
N ASN A 71 -6.61 -12.15 -3.59
CA ASN A 71 -6.76 -12.07 -2.14
C ASN A 71 -5.69 -12.82 -1.32
N GLY A 72 -4.74 -13.48 -1.97
CA GLY A 72 -3.64 -14.17 -1.30
C GLY A 72 -4.04 -15.34 -0.41
N ALA A 73 -5.23 -15.93 -0.59
CA ALA A 73 -5.72 -17.03 0.23
C ALA A 73 -4.74 -18.22 0.31
N SER A 74 -3.99 -18.49 -0.76
CA SER A 74 -2.96 -19.56 -0.81
C SER A 74 -1.76 -19.30 0.09
N LEU A 75 -1.60 -18.10 0.64
CA LEU A 75 -0.50 -17.74 1.54
C LEU A 75 -0.75 -18.14 2.98
N ALA A 76 -2.02 -18.28 3.40
CA ALA A 76 -2.37 -18.66 4.77
C ALA A 76 -1.66 -19.94 5.26
N PRO A 77 -1.67 -21.08 4.53
CA PRO A 77 -0.96 -22.28 4.97
C PRO A 77 0.57 -22.07 5.04
N ARG A 78 1.14 -21.25 4.14
CA ARG A 78 2.57 -20.94 4.12
C ARG A 78 2.99 -20.14 5.36
N ILE A 79 2.13 -19.25 5.87
CA ILE A 79 2.37 -18.50 7.11
C ILE A 79 2.52 -19.46 8.28
N ASP A 80 1.58 -20.39 8.43
CA ASP A 80 1.61 -21.37 9.51
C ASP A 80 2.85 -22.27 9.45
N GLU A 81 3.24 -22.69 8.24
CA GLU A 81 4.45 -23.48 8.03
C GLU A 81 5.72 -22.70 8.38
N ALA A 82 5.84 -21.44 7.91
CA ALA A 82 6.98 -20.59 8.23
C ALA A 82 7.08 -20.29 9.73
N ALA A 83 5.95 -20.13 10.41
CA ALA A 83 5.91 -19.93 11.86
C ALA A 83 6.33 -21.19 12.63
N LYS A 84 5.78 -22.36 12.29
CA LYS A 84 6.12 -23.65 12.92
C LYS A 84 7.60 -23.99 12.76
N SER A 85 8.14 -23.76 11.57
CA SER A 85 9.55 -24.02 11.24
C SER A 85 10.50 -22.91 11.69
N LYS A 86 9.99 -21.81 12.26
CA LYS A 86 10.78 -20.61 12.62
C LYS A 86 11.63 -20.11 11.45
N ASN A 87 11.08 -20.13 10.24
CA ASN A 87 11.79 -19.77 9.02
C ASN A 87 11.54 -18.29 8.67
N ALA A 88 12.42 -17.41 9.15
CA ALA A 88 12.31 -15.96 8.91
C ALA A 88 12.42 -15.58 7.42
N PRO A 89 13.30 -16.20 6.59
CA PRO A 89 13.29 -15.99 5.15
C PRO A 89 11.96 -16.33 4.48
N ALA A 90 11.35 -17.47 4.82
CA ALA A 90 10.05 -17.85 4.28
C ALA A 90 8.94 -16.88 4.70
N MET A 91 8.94 -16.44 5.97
CA MET A 91 8.00 -15.43 6.46
C MET A 91 8.15 -14.10 5.69
N ALA A 92 9.38 -13.67 5.44
CA ALA A 92 9.67 -12.45 4.67
C ALA A 92 9.21 -12.55 3.21
N GLU A 93 9.41 -13.71 2.56
CA GLU A 93 8.93 -13.97 1.21
C GLU A 93 7.39 -13.88 1.13
N ILE A 94 6.68 -14.45 2.11
CA ILE A 94 5.21 -14.43 2.15
C ILE A 94 4.69 -13.00 2.33
N LEU A 95 5.26 -12.25 3.28
CA LEU A 95 4.89 -10.84 3.50
C LEU A 95 5.20 -9.97 2.27
N ALA A 96 6.34 -10.21 1.62
CA ALA A 96 6.69 -9.52 0.38
C ALA A 96 5.70 -9.85 -0.76
N ASN A 97 5.18 -11.08 -0.80
CA ASN A 97 4.14 -11.44 -1.76
C ASN A 97 2.85 -10.64 -1.51
N VAL A 98 2.44 -10.43 -0.25
CA VAL A 98 1.29 -9.57 0.05
C VAL A 98 1.50 -8.14 -0.45
N VAL A 99 2.70 -7.58 -0.26
CA VAL A 99 3.05 -6.26 -0.80
C VAL A 99 2.96 -6.24 -2.33
N TYR A 100 3.41 -7.30 -2.99
CA TYR A 100 3.25 -7.46 -4.44
C TYR A 100 1.78 -7.52 -4.87
N LEU A 101 0.92 -8.29 -4.18
CA LEU A 101 -0.51 -8.35 -4.48
C LEU A 101 -1.19 -6.98 -4.29
N SER A 102 -0.79 -6.23 -3.27
CA SER A 102 -1.23 -4.84 -3.05
C SER A 102 -0.77 -3.88 -4.16
N LEU A 103 0.44 -4.07 -4.69
CA LEU A 103 0.95 -3.34 -5.86
C LEU A 103 0.15 -3.68 -7.12
N LYS A 104 -0.06 -4.98 -7.38
CA LYS A 104 -0.80 -5.50 -8.54
C LYS A 104 -2.22 -4.96 -8.57
N GLU A 105 -2.92 -4.99 -7.44
CA GLU A 105 -4.28 -4.43 -7.32
C GLU A 105 -4.33 -2.96 -7.75
N LYS A 106 -3.37 -2.13 -7.35
CA LYS A 106 -3.34 -0.70 -7.72
C LYS A 106 -3.21 -0.51 -9.24
N LEU A 107 -2.40 -1.33 -9.90
CA LEU A 107 -2.26 -1.31 -11.36
C LEU A 107 -3.55 -1.80 -12.03
N GLU A 108 -4.15 -2.89 -11.55
CA GLU A 108 -5.39 -3.44 -12.09
C GLU A 108 -6.59 -2.50 -11.91
N VAL A 109 -6.70 -1.78 -10.78
CA VAL A 109 -7.74 -0.78 -10.53
C VAL A 109 -7.61 0.41 -11.49
N ASN A 110 -6.39 0.85 -11.81
CA ASN A 110 -6.19 1.88 -12.83
C ASN A 110 -6.70 1.41 -14.20
N ILE A 111 -6.42 0.15 -14.57
CA ILE A 111 -6.91 -0.44 -15.83
C ILE A 111 -8.45 -0.54 -15.82
N SER A 112 -9.05 -1.09 -14.76
CA SER A 112 -10.50 -1.34 -14.70
C SER A 112 -11.32 -0.05 -14.68
N THR A 113 -10.77 1.02 -14.09
CA THR A 113 -11.39 2.35 -14.10
C THR A 113 -11.11 3.13 -15.40
N SER A 114 -10.41 2.54 -16.37
CA SER A 114 -10.06 3.16 -17.66
C SER A 114 -9.36 4.52 -17.52
N LEU A 115 -8.55 4.69 -16.47
CA LEU A 115 -7.81 5.92 -16.18
C LEU A 115 -8.69 7.18 -16.04
N LYS A 116 -9.97 7.03 -15.66
CA LYS A 116 -10.96 8.13 -15.64
C LYS A 116 -10.59 9.28 -14.70
N ASP A 117 -10.06 8.98 -13.52
CA ASP A 117 -9.62 9.99 -12.55
C ASP A 117 -8.09 10.03 -12.50
N PHE A 118 -7.51 11.05 -13.13
CA PHE A 118 -6.07 11.23 -13.21
C PHE A 118 -5.39 11.28 -11.83
N ASN A 119 -5.97 12.00 -10.86
CA ASN A 119 -5.36 12.19 -9.56
C ASN A 119 -5.34 10.89 -8.76
N GLN A 120 -6.46 10.16 -8.76
CA GLN A 120 -6.53 8.87 -8.11
C GLN A 120 -5.62 7.84 -8.80
N CYS A 121 -5.58 7.82 -10.13
CA CYS A 121 -4.72 6.89 -10.87
C CYS A 121 -3.24 7.16 -10.61
N LYS A 122 -2.85 8.44 -10.58
CA LYS A 122 -1.50 8.89 -10.25
C LYS A 122 -1.12 8.51 -8.83
N ALA A 123 -2.00 8.72 -7.84
CA ALA A 123 -1.76 8.31 -6.46
C ALA A 123 -1.55 6.80 -6.33
N ARG A 124 -2.42 5.99 -6.96
CA ARG A 124 -2.28 4.51 -6.97
C ARG A 124 -0.98 4.08 -7.63
N LEU A 125 -0.59 4.69 -8.75
CA LEU A 125 0.66 4.38 -9.44
C LEU A 125 1.88 4.72 -8.58
N PHE A 126 1.87 5.86 -7.87
CA PHE A 126 2.95 6.20 -6.95
C PHE A 126 3.07 5.22 -5.79
N LEU A 127 1.95 4.84 -5.17
CA LEU A 127 1.95 3.83 -4.11
C LEU A 127 2.45 2.47 -4.63
N ALA A 128 2.04 2.06 -5.83
CA ALA A 128 2.54 0.84 -6.47
C ALA A 128 4.06 0.90 -6.68
N ARG A 129 4.59 2.03 -7.17
CA ARG A 129 6.03 2.25 -7.32
C ARG A 129 6.75 2.21 -5.97
N LYS A 130 6.19 2.82 -4.94
CA LYS A 130 6.75 2.85 -3.58
C LYS A 130 6.81 1.44 -2.99
N ASN A 131 5.75 0.65 -3.11
CA ASN A 131 5.75 -0.77 -2.71
C ASN A 131 6.88 -1.56 -3.38
N TYR A 132 7.12 -1.34 -4.67
CA TYR A 132 8.23 -1.95 -5.37
C TYR A 132 9.58 -1.50 -4.78
N LEU A 133 9.82 -0.20 -4.67
CA LEU A 133 11.10 0.35 -4.20
C LEU A 133 11.43 -0.04 -2.75
N ASP A 134 10.43 0.01 -1.86
CA ASP A 134 10.63 -0.16 -0.42
C ASP A 134 10.79 -1.64 -0.03
N VAL A 135 10.25 -2.57 -0.82
CA VAL A 135 10.19 -4.00 -0.43
C VAL A 135 10.84 -4.94 -1.45
N LEU A 136 10.62 -4.72 -2.75
CA LEU A 136 10.97 -5.69 -3.78
C LEU A 136 12.28 -5.36 -4.49
N ASP A 137 12.58 -4.07 -4.70
CA ASP A 137 13.73 -3.63 -5.49
C ASP A 137 15.06 -4.13 -4.91
N GLY A 138 15.23 -4.13 -3.59
CA GLY A 138 16.51 -4.45 -2.96
C GLY A 138 17.07 -5.82 -3.37
N ASN A 139 16.25 -6.86 -3.35
CA ASN A 139 16.67 -8.21 -3.75
C ASN A 139 16.80 -8.32 -5.27
N LEU A 140 15.86 -7.74 -6.03
CA LEU A 140 15.88 -7.82 -7.48
C LEU A 140 17.09 -7.06 -8.05
N LYS A 141 17.32 -5.81 -7.64
CA LYS A 141 18.49 -4.99 -8.03
C LYS A 141 19.83 -5.65 -7.74
N LYS A 142 19.94 -6.37 -6.61
CA LYS A 142 21.17 -7.09 -6.25
C LYS A 142 21.48 -8.25 -7.22
N ASN A 143 20.46 -8.92 -7.74
CA ASN A 143 20.62 -10.15 -8.52
C ASN A 143 20.38 -9.95 -10.04
N LYS A 144 19.59 -8.94 -10.41
CA LYS A 144 19.07 -8.61 -11.75
C LYS A 144 18.93 -7.08 -11.89
N PRO A 145 20.03 -6.31 -11.83
CA PRO A 145 19.99 -4.84 -11.88
C PRO A 145 19.30 -4.29 -13.14
N GLU A 146 19.41 -4.99 -14.27
CA GLU A 146 18.74 -4.67 -15.52
C GLU A 146 17.22 -4.74 -15.42
N ASP A 147 16.69 -5.79 -14.76
CA ASP A 147 15.26 -5.97 -14.54
C ASP A 147 14.74 -4.90 -13.56
N SER A 148 15.52 -4.56 -12.54
CA SER A 148 15.18 -3.48 -11.59
C SER A 148 15.04 -2.15 -12.30
N LEU A 149 16.01 -1.81 -13.15
CA LEU A 149 15.96 -0.60 -13.95
C LEU A 149 14.79 -0.63 -14.94
N ALA A 150 14.48 -1.79 -15.53
CA ALA A 150 13.35 -1.94 -16.45
C ALA A 150 12.00 -1.71 -15.75
N ILE A 151 11.83 -2.20 -14.52
CA ILE A 151 10.62 -1.96 -13.71
C ILE A 151 10.49 -0.47 -13.38
N ILE A 152 11.56 0.18 -12.93
CA ILE A 152 11.57 1.61 -12.60
C ILE A 152 11.17 2.44 -13.82
N LYS A 153 11.75 2.17 -14.98
CA LYS A 153 11.38 2.80 -16.26
C LYS A 153 9.94 2.49 -16.65
N GLY A 154 9.46 1.28 -16.39
CA GLY A 154 8.05 0.91 -16.57
C GLY A 154 7.12 1.81 -15.75
N PHE A 155 7.44 2.14 -14.51
CA PHE A 155 6.63 3.08 -13.73
C PHE A 155 6.62 4.50 -14.34
N ASP A 156 7.74 4.95 -14.91
CA ASP A 156 7.81 6.24 -15.61
C ASP A 156 6.97 6.23 -16.90
N GLU A 157 7.01 5.13 -17.67
CA GLU A 157 6.19 4.93 -18.86
C GLU A 157 4.69 4.86 -18.54
N ALA A 158 4.32 4.16 -17.46
CA ALA A 158 2.95 4.09 -16.99
C ALA A 158 2.45 5.47 -16.55
N LEU A 159 3.29 6.26 -15.87
CA LEU A 159 2.96 7.64 -15.47
C LEU A 159 2.73 8.52 -16.70
N ALA A 160 3.56 8.39 -17.73
CA ALA A 160 3.37 9.10 -18.98
C ALA A 160 2.06 8.68 -19.68
N ALA A 161 1.70 7.40 -19.63
CA ALA A 161 0.47 6.86 -20.21
C ALA A 161 -0.80 7.30 -19.46
N LEU A 162 -0.72 7.72 -18.18
CA LEU A 162 -1.85 8.35 -17.48
C LEU A 162 -2.29 9.67 -18.14
N GLY A 163 -1.43 10.28 -18.96
CA GLY A 163 -1.67 11.58 -19.57
C GLY A 163 -1.47 12.72 -18.57
N ASN A 164 -2.12 13.86 -18.83
CA ASN A 164 -2.10 15.02 -17.96
C ASN A 164 -3.36 15.85 -18.25
N PRO A 165 -4.24 16.15 -17.27
CA PRO A 165 -5.41 17.00 -17.52
C PRO A 165 -5.02 18.44 -17.94
N GLY A 166 -3.80 18.89 -17.63
CA GLY A 166 -3.36 20.26 -17.85
C GLY A 166 -3.90 21.23 -16.80
N LEU A 167 -3.26 22.39 -16.67
CA LEU A 167 -3.77 23.47 -15.81
C LEU A 167 -4.84 24.23 -16.61
N PHE A 168 -6.10 24.15 -16.20
CA PHE A 168 -7.24 24.67 -16.96
C PHE A 168 -7.30 24.16 -18.42
N GLY A 169 -6.80 22.94 -18.67
CA GLY A 169 -6.73 22.33 -20.00
C GLY A 169 -5.50 22.73 -20.83
N ILE A 170 -4.69 23.69 -20.38
CA ILE A 170 -3.42 24.03 -21.03
C ILE A 170 -2.41 22.92 -20.73
N GLY A 171 -1.77 22.39 -21.78
CA GLY A 171 -0.82 21.28 -21.68
C GLY A 171 -1.47 19.91 -21.48
N ARG A 172 -2.77 19.78 -21.79
CA ARG A 172 -3.48 18.50 -21.70
C ARG A 172 -2.84 17.43 -22.59
N LYS A 173 -2.64 16.25 -22.02
CA LYS A 173 -2.27 15.02 -22.72
C LYS A 173 -3.35 13.97 -22.44
N PRO A 174 -3.97 13.37 -23.47
CA PRO A 174 -4.95 12.31 -23.25
C PRO A 174 -4.27 11.10 -22.60
N ALA A 175 -5.05 10.37 -21.80
CA ALA A 175 -4.61 9.09 -21.26
C ALA A 175 -4.53 8.04 -22.38
N ASP A 176 -3.56 7.14 -22.28
CA ASP A 176 -3.35 6.01 -23.19
C ASP A 176 -3.53 4.71 -22.40
N LEU A 177 -4.78 4.21 -22.38
CA LEU A 177 -5.13 3.00 -21.65
C LEU A 177 -4.38 1.77 -22.17
N ALA A 178 -4.17 1.68 -23.48
CA ALA A 178 -3.50 0.53 -24.09
C ALA A 178 -2.04 0.48 -23.66
N ARG A 179 -1.33 1.61 -23.75
CA ARG A 179 0.06 1.71 -23.28
C ARG A 179 0.17 1.50 -21.78
N PHE A 180 -0.71 2.09 -20.98
CA PHE A 180 -0.72 1.86 -19.54
C PHE A 180 -0.86 0.38 -19.21
N THR A 181 -1.83 -0.30 -19.85
CA THR A 181 -2.09 -1.72 -19.64
C THR A 181 -0.87 -2.57 -20.02
N GLN A 182 -0.28 -2.32 -21.20
CA GLN A 182 0.91 -3.04 -21.64
C GLN A 182 2.07 -2.87 -20.65
N THR A 183 2.35 -1.63 -20.22
CA THR A 183 3.42 -1.34 -19.29
C THR A 183 3.18 -1.94 -17.91
N ALA A 184 1.95 -1.85 -17.38
CA ALA A 184 1.58 -2.47 -16.11
C ALA A 184 1.79 -3.99 -16.12
N ARG A 185 1.34 -4.68 -17.18
CA ARG A 185 1.56 -6.12 -17.34
C ARG A 185 3.03 -6.50 -17.48
N LYS A 186 3.84 -5.65 -18.12
CA LYS A 186 5.29 -5.86 -18.19
C LYS A 186 5.95 -5.76 -16.80
N ILE A 187 5.57 -4.75 -16.00
CA ILE A 187 6.05 -4.62 -14.61
C ILE A 187 5.69 -5.87 -13.81
N GLU A 188 4.42 -6.30 -13.86
CA GLU A 188 3.95 -7.52 -13.18
C GLU A 188 4.77 -8.74 -13.61
N ALA A 189 4.89 -8.99 -14.92
CA ALA A 189 5.60 -10.14 -15.46
C ALA A 189 7.09 -10.16 -15.08
N THR A 190 7.77 -9.00 -15.07
CA THR A 190 9.17 -8.94 -14.63
C THR A 190 9.32 -9.28 -13.15
N ILE A 191 8.41 -8.79 -12.28
CA ILE A 191 8.43 -9.12 -10.85
C ILE A 191 8.14 -10.61 -10.65
N GLU A 192 7.10 -11.14 -11.27
CA GLU A 192 6.69 -12.55 -11.16
C GLU A 192 7.75 -13.52 -11.71
N GLY A 193 8.47 -13.12 -12.76
CA GLY A 193 9.58 -13.89 -13.33
C GLY A 193 10.78 -14.03 -12.38
N PHE A 194 11.05 -13.01 -11.57
CA PHE A 194 12.09 -13.07 -10.53
C PHE A 194 11.59 -13.80 -9.27
N TYR A 195 10.39 -13.46 -8.81
CA TYR A 195 9.76 -14.05 -7.62
C TYR A 195 8.78 -15.15 -8.00
N THR A 196 9.32 -16.28 -8.47
CA THR A 196 8.52 -17.42 -8.97
C THR A 196 7.48 -17.96 -7.99
N ARG A 197 7.66 -17.75 -6.68
CA ARG A 197 6.74 -18.16 -5.61
C ARG A 197 5.64 -17.14 -5.26
N PHE A 198 5.61 -15.98 -5.92
CA PHE A 198 4.56 -14.98 -5.69
C PHE A 198 3.21 -15.41 -6.29
N VAL A 199 3.26 -16.18 -7.37
CA VAL A 199 2.09 -16.53 -8.19
C VAL A 199 1.88 -18.04 -8.36
N GLN A 200 2.66 -18.85 -7.64
CA GLN A 200 2.31 -20.26 -7.45
C GLN A 200 1.07 -20.30 -6.54
N GLN A 201 -0.10 -20.18 -7.18
CA GLN A 201 -1.43 -20.39 -6.64
C GLN A 201 -2.06 -21.55 -7.40
#